data_AF-A0A2G9S0D7-F1
#
_entry.id   AF-A0A2G9S0D7-F1
#
_cell.length_a   1.000
_cell.length_b   1.000
_cell.length_c   1.000
_cell.angle_alpha   90.00
_cell.angle_beta   90.00
_cell.angle_gamma   90.00
#
_symmetry.space_group_name_H-M   'P 1'
#
loop_
_entity.id
_entity.type
_entity.pdbx_description
1 polymer ?
#
loop_
_entity_poly.entity_id
_entity_poly.type
_entity_poly.pdbx_seq_one_letter_code
_entity_poly.pdbx_strand_id
1 'polypeptide(L)'
;MLLNVTLEGKLCGFIIDIRSEHYARQARSMGGGTENKDRYPDWKVLYHPLEKGRALQTSLTRLVAACYEPCLGINRWLTRLLTSRWMTHVKEALSTAGLAVECLER
;
A
#
# COMPACT_ATOMS: atom_id res chain seq x y z
N MET A 1 -4.05 1.77 -25.33
CA MET A 1 -5.43 1.28 -25.21
C MET A 1 -5.40 -0.18 -24.76
N LEU A 2 -4.78 -0.47 -23.59
CA LEU A 2 -4.69 -1.83 -23.02
C LEU A 2 -5.51 -1.93 -21.73
N LEU A 3 -5.46 -0.90 -20.89
CA LEU A 3 -6.32 -0.77 -19.72
C LEU A 3 -7.80 -0.85 -20.09
N ASN A 4 -8.32 -0.05 -21.04
CA ASN A 4 -9.75 -0.11 -21.39
C ASN A 4 -10.25 -1.49 -21.86
N VAL A 5 -9.37 -2.37 -22.34
CA VAL A 5 -9.74 -3.75 -22.71
C VAL A 5 -10.12 -4.58 -21.47
N THR A 6 -9.50 -4.29 -20.32
CA THR A 6 -9.78 -4.99 -19.06
C THR A 6 -11.09 -4.58 -18.40
N LEU A 7 -11.82 -3.61 -18.98
CA LEU A 7 -13.12 -3.21 -18.45
C LEU A 7 -14.21 -4.24 -18.77
N GLU A 8 -14.06 -5.08 -19.80
CA GLU A 8 -14.99 -6.19 -20.14
C GLU A 8 -16.48 -5.81 -20.09
N GLY A 9 -16.83 -4.56 -20.47
CA GLY A 9 -18.21 -4.04 -20.43
C GLY A 9 -18.60 -3.28 -19.16
N LYS A 10 -17.70 -3.13 -18.19
CA LYS A 10 -17.88 -2.24 -17.02
C LYS A 10 -17.80 -0.76 -17.40
N LEU A 11 -18.58 0.06 -16.70
CA LEU A 11 -18.67 1.51 -16.92
C LEU A 11 -17.45 2.29 -16.40
N CYS A 12 -16.69 1.73 -15.45
CA CYS A 12 -15.47 2.36 -14.93
C CYS A 12 -14.49 1.33 -14.36
N GLY A 13 -13.19 1.67 -14.38
CA GLY A 13 -12.12 0.91 -13.77
C GLY A 13 -11.49 1.65 -12.59
N PHE A 14 -10.74 0.93 -11.76
CA PHE A 14 -10.05 1.50 -10.61
C PHE A 14 -8.54 1.26 -10.73
N ILE A 15 -7.75 2.28 -10.40
CA ILE A 15 -6.30 2.21 -10.28
C ILE A 15 -5.96 2.46 -8.81
N ILE A 16 -5.45 1.45 -8.12
CA ILE A 16 -5.00 1.59 -6.74
C ILE A 16 -3.51 1.90 -6.77
N ASP A 17 -3.15 3.16 -6.59
CA ASP A 17 -1.77 3.59 -6.46
C ASP A 17 -1.35 3.46 -4.99
N ILE A 18 -0.41 2.54 -4.73
CA ILE A 18 0.11 2.28 -3.38
C ILE A 18 1.08 3.36 -2.88
N ARG A 19 1.28 4.44 -3.64
CA ARG A 19 2.04 5.62 -3.24
C ARG A 19 1.07 6.67 -2.67
N SER A 20 1.61 7.62 -1.91
CA SER A 20 0.88 8.85 -1.67
C SER A 20 0.75 9.65 -2.95
N GLU A 21 -0.32 10.44 -3.04
CA GLU A 21 -0.54 11.34 -4.17
C GLU A 21 0.66 12.26 -4.40
N HIS A 22 1.29 12.72 -3.32
CA HIS A 22 2.52 13.52 -3.40
C HIS A 22 3.66 12.77 -4.11
N TYR A 23 3.94 11.52 -3.71
CA TYR A 23 4.99 10.72 -4.34
C TYR A 23 4.65 10.33 -5.79
N ALA A 24 3.37 10.12 -6.10
CA ALA A 24 2.93 9.85 -7.46
C ALA A 24 3.18 11.07 -8.37
N ARG A 25 2.83 12.28 -7.90
CA ARG A 25 3.10 13.54 -8.60
C ARG A 25 4.61 13.80 -8.78
N GLN A 26 5.42 13.53 -7.75
CA GLN A 26 6.87 13.67 -7.83
C GLN A 26 7.48 12.68 -8.82
N ALA A 27 7.04 11.42 -8.81
CA ALA A 27 7.50 10.43 -9.78
C ALA A 27 7.21 10.89 -11.21
N ARG A 28 6.03 11.47 -11.46
CA ARG A 28 5.67 12.03 -12.77
C ARG A 28 6.58 13.19 -13.18
N SER A 29 6.96 14.10 -12.28
CA SER A 29 7.87 15.21 -12.62
C SER A 29 9.29 14.75 -12.90
N MET A 30 9.70 13.59 -12.37
CA MET A 30 11.02 12.99 -12.60
C MET A 30 11.04 12.03 -13.82
N GLY A 31 10.02 12.03 -14.67
CA GLY A 31 9.96 11.17 -15.86
C GLY A 31 9.40 9.76 -15.61
N GLY A 32 8.90 9.48 -14.40
CA GLY A 32 8.03 8.34 -14.12
C GLY A 32 6.60 8.58 -14.63
N GLY A 33 5.61 7.90 -14.03
CA GLY A 33 4.24 7.97 -14.54
C GLY A 33 3.13 7.83 -13.50
N THR A 34 1.97 8.30 -13.93
CA THR A 34 0.62 8.09 -13.39
C THR A 34 -0.34 8.09 -14.57
N GLU A 35 -1.36 7.26 -14.56
CA GLU A 35 -2.43 7.28 -15.55
C GLU A 35 -3.21 8.60 -15.45
N ASN A 36 -3.19 9.41 -16.51
CA ASN A 36 -3.92 10.67 -16.56
C ASN A 36 -5.38 10.43 -16.95
N LYS A 37 -6.31 11.11 -16.27
CA LYS A 37 -7.74 11.11 -16.56
C LYS A 37 -8.05 11.48 -18.02
N ASP A 38 -7.27 12.36 -18.65
CA ASP A 38 -7.49 12.73 -20.06
C ASP A 38 -7.26 11.55 -21.02
N ARG A 39 -6.37 10.61 -20.66
CA ARG A 39 -6.06 9.42 -21.46
C ARG A 39 -6.84 8.18 -21.01
N TYR A 40 -7.32 8.20 -19.77
CA TYR A 40 -8.05 7.11 -19.11
C TYR A 40 -9.29 7.68 -18.41
N PRO A 41 -10.29 8.21 -19.15
CA PRO A 41 -11.42 8.94 -18.57
C PRO A 41 -12.32 8.05 -17.71
N ASP A 42 -12.42 6.76 -18.05
CA ASP A 42 -13.24 5.77 -17.34
C ASP A 42 -12.52 5.16 -16.13
N TRP A 43 -11.31 5.62 -15.80
CA TRP A 43 -10.51 5.08 -14.71
C TRP A 43 -10.43 6.05 -13.54
N LYS A 44 -10.74 5.54 -12.34
CA LYS A 44 -10.62 6.29 -11.08
C LYS A 44 -9.37 5.87 -10.33
N VAL A 45 -8.50 6.84 -10.04
CA VAL A 45 -7.29 6.61 -9.23
C VAL A 45 -7.63 6.75 -7.74
N LEU A 46 -7.25 5.76 -6.95
CA LEU A 46 -7.33 5.73 -5.49
C LEU A 46 -5.90 5.64 -4.94
N TYR A 47 -5.52 6.56 -4.06
CA TYR A 47 -4.20 6.55 -3.42
C TYR A 47 -4.28 5.87 -2.06
N HIS A 48 -3.53 4.78 -1.87
CA HIS A 48 -3.48 4.03 -0.62
C HIS A 48 -2.01 3.78 -0.22
N PRO A 49 -1.36 4.77 0.43
CA PRO A 49 0.08 4.74 0.64
C PRO A 49 0.52 3.54 1.50
N LEU A 50 1.47 2.77 0.99
CA LEU A 50 2.14 1.70 1.74
C LEU A 50 3.59 2.09 2.04
N GLU A 51 4.03 1.81 3.26
CA GLU A 51 5.42 2.01 3.67
C GLU A 51 6.35 1.08 2.88
N LYS A 52 7.53 1.58 2.49
CA LYS A 52 8.46 0.83 1.61
C LYS A 52 9.93 1.09 1.92
N GLY A 53 10.79 0.25 1.36
CA GLY A 53 12.24 0.42 1.45
C GLY A 53 12.76 0.36 2.89
N ARG A 54 13.63 1.31 3.26
CA ARG A 54 14.36 1.28 4.54
C ARG A 54 13.44 1.34 5.76
N ALA A 55 12.33 2.08 5.69
CA ALA A 55 11.40 2.20 6.81
C ALA A 55 10.72 0.85 7.12
N LEU A 56 10.20 0.18 6.09
CA LEU A 56 9.61 -1.15 6.20
C LEU A 56 10.65 -2.20 6.65
N GLN A 57 11.87 -2.16 6.09
CA GLN A 57 12.96 -3.03 6.52
C GLN A 57 13.32 -2.83 8.00
N THR A 58 13.36 -1.58 8.47
CA THR A 58 13.62 -1.24 9.87
C THR A 58 12.51 -1.77 10.78
N SER A 59 11.26 -1.66 10.35
CA SER A 59 10.10 -2.22 11.05
C SER A 59 10.23 -3.74 11.22
N LEU A 60 10.53 -4.45 10.13
CA LEU A 60 10.77 -5.90 10.17
C LEU A 60 11.92 -6.28 11.09
N THR A 61 13.05 -5.57 10.97
CA THR A 61 14.24 -5.82 11.80
C THR A 61 13.93 -5.65 13.29
N ARG A 62 13.15 -4.63 13.66
CA ARG A 62 12.69 -4.43 15.05
C ARG A 62 11.80 -5.56 15.55
N LEU A 63 10.88 -6.05 14.72
CA LEU A 63 10.05 -7.21 15.07
C LEU A 63 10.92 -8.45 15.30
N VAL A 64 11.82 -8.74 14.36
CA VAL A 64 12.73 -9.89 14.45
C VAL A 64 13.55 -9.81 15.74
N ALA A 65 14.12 -8.66 16.05
CA ALA A 65 14.85 -8.44 17.30
C ALA A 65 13.99 -8.59 18.57
N ALA A 66 12.68 -8.35 18.50
CA ALA A 66 11.73 -8.58 19.59
C ALA A 66 11.41 -10.08 19.77
N CYS A 67 11.41 -10.86 18.69
CA CYS A 67 11.20 -12.30 18.72
C CYS A 67 12.39 -13.07 19.31
N TYR A 68 13.61 -12.57 19.14
CA TYR A 68 14.83 -13.24 19.60
C TYR A 68 15.28 -12.88 21.02
N GLU A 69 14.57 -12.00 21.73
CA GLU A 69 14.94 -11.62 23.10
C GLU A 69 14.33 -12.62 24.12
N PRO A 70 15.16 -13.40 24.83
CA PRO A 70 14.67 -14.38 25.80
C PRO A 70 14.07 -13.70 27.04
N CYS A 71 13.14 -14.37 27.69
CA CYS A 71 12.57 -13.98 29.00
C CYS A 71 11.83 -12.63 29.02
N LEU A 72 11.31 -12.14 27.89
CA LEU A 72 10.43 -10.98 27.86
C LEU A 72 9.09 -11.27 28.55
N GLY A 73 8.78 -10.53 29.62
CA GLY A 73 7.41 -10.46 30.13
C GLY A 73 6.46 -9.91 29.04
N ILE A 74 5.24 -10.43 28.98
CA ILE A 74 4.26 -10.16 27.90
C ILE A 74 4.07 -8.67 27.61
N ASN A 75 4.01 -7.82 28.64
CA ASN A 75 3.86 -6.38 28.49
C ASN A 75 5.02 -5.74 27.72
N ARG A 76 6.26 -6.14 28.02
CA ARG A 76 7.45 -5.63 27.34
C ARG A 76 7.49 -6.15 25.90
N TRP A 77 7.12 -7.40 25.66
CA TRP A 77 6.99 -7.96 24.31
C TRP A 77 5.95 -7.18 23.48
N LEU A 78 4.76 -6.93 24.03
CA LEU A 78 3.71 -6.16 23.37
C LEU A 78 4.16 -4.73 23.05
N THR A 79 4.87 -4.05 23.97
CA THR A 79 5.44 -2.72 23.69
C THR A 79 6.43 -2.77 22.52
N ARG A 80 7.31 -3.77 22.47
CA ARG A 80 8.25 -3.92 21.33
C ARG A 80 7.52 -4.24 20.02
N LEU A 81 6.50 -5.10 20.05
CA LEU A 81 5.65 -5.37 18.88
C LEU A 81 4.99 -4.09 18.36
N LEU A 82 4.33 -3.32 19.24
CA LEU A 82 3.66 -2.07 18.86
C LEU A 82 4.66 -1.04 18.31
N THR A 83 5.82 -0.89 18.94
CA THR A 83 6.86 0.07 18.50
C THR A 83 7.59 -0.36 17.24
N SER A 84 7.59 -1.65 16.90
CA SER A 84 8.09 -2.13 15.61
C SER A 84 7.25 -1.61 14.44
N ARG A 85 5.95 -1.34 14.67
CA ARG A 85 4.94 -0.99 13.65
C ARG A 85 4.68 -2.06 12.58
N TRP A 86 5.27 -3.26 12.72
CA TRP A 86 5.13 -4.29 11.69
C TRP A 86 3.67 -4.66 11.43
N MET A 87 2.90 -4.86 12.50
CA MET A 87 1.47 -5.18 12.38
C MET A 87 0.65 -4.05 11.75
N THR A 88 1.08 -2.79 11.89
CA THR A 88 0.45 -1.66 11.20
C THR A 88 0.63 -1.78 9.70
N HIS A 89 1.84 -2.06 9.22
CA HIS A 89 2.12 -2.23 7.80
C HIS A 89 1.42 -3.46 7.21
N VAL A 90 1.36 -4.58 7.95
CA VAL A 90 0.60 -5.76 7.54
C VAL A 90 -0.89 -5.44 7.40
N LYS A 91 -1.46 -4.73 8.38
CA LYS A 91 -2.86 -4.29 8.33
C LYS A 91 -3.12 -3.41 7.11
N GLU A 92 -2.27 -2.39 6.87
CA GLU A 92 -2.42 -1.47 5.73
C GLU A 92 -2.36 -2.20 4.38
N ALA A 93 -1.45 -3.16 4.23
CA ALA A 93 -1.36 -3.98 3.02
C ALA A 93 -2.62 -4.83 2.80
N LEU A 94 -3.13 -5.47 3.85
CA LEU A 94 -4.36 -6.26 3.78
C LEU A 94 -5.59 -5.38 3.52
N SER A 95 -5.68 -4.20 4.13
CA SER A 95 -6.74 -3.23 3.84
C SER A 95 -6.70 -2.74 2.39
N THR A 96 -5.51 -2.53 1.83
CA THR A 96 -5.34 -2.16 0.42
C THR A 96 -5.78 -3.29 -0.52
N ALA A 97 -5.46 -4.54 -0.17
CA ALA A 97 -5.94 -5.71 -0.91
C ALA A 97 -7.47 -5.84 -0.82
N GLY A 98 -8.05 -5.61 0.36
CA GLY A 98 -9.51 -5.56 0.55
C GLY A 98 -10.18 -4.50 -0.33
N LEU A 99 -9.61 -3.30 -0.40
CA LEU A 99 -10.09 -2.24 -1.30
C LEU A 99 -10.07 -2.68 -2.78
N ALA A 100 -9.07 -3.46 -3.19
CA ALA A 100 -9.00 -4.00 -4.55
C ALA A 100 -10.17 -4.96 -4.83
N VAL A 101 -10.52 -5.82 -3.87
CA VAL A 101 -11.68 -6.71 -3.96
C VAL A 101 -12.98 -5.91 -4.03
N GLU A 102 -13.17 -4.92 -3.14
CA GLU A 102 -14.35 -4.05 -3.16
C GLU A 102 -14.52 -3.30 -4.49
N CYS A 103 -13.41 -2.94 -5.15
CA CYS A 103 -13.44 -2.31 -6.46
C CYS A 103 -13.86 -3.28 -7.59
N LEU A 104 -13.60 -4.58 -7.43
CA LEU A 104 -14.00 -5.61 -8.40
C LEU A 104 -15.48 -5.97 -8.27
N GLU A 105 -16.03 -5.91 -7.06
CA GLU A 105 -17.45 -6.20 -6.79
C GLU A 105 -18.41 -5.07 -7.19
N ARG A 106 -17.87 -3.87 -7.48
CA ARG A 106 -18.61 -2.73 -8.03
C ARG A 106 -18.71 -2.78 -9.55
#